data_AF-B6YUB7-F1
#
_entry.id   AF-B6YUB7-F1
#
_cell.length_a   1.000
_cell.length_b   1.000
_cell.length_c   1.000
_cell.angle_alpha   90.00
_cell.angle_beta   90.00
_cell.angle_gamma   90.00
#
_symmetry.space_group_name_H-M   'P 1'
#
loop_
_entity.id
_entity.type
_entity.pdbx_description
1 polymer ?
#
loop_
_entity_poly.entity_id
_entity_poly.type
_entity_poly.pdbx_seq_one_letter_code
_entity_poly.pdbx_strand_id
1 'polypeptide(L)'
;MDIDDTNRDLNCIKSEIAGFPKFFVIHESSGYVVEVEPETYSGLQKIKEGEGNKLTSEERAKLRELQNYLNQLPPLNLEYNEDYGFLLGGSINVSQACNFSCVYCYANKGTYTLEKPKLMDKETIRKAIDFLFEKSPYGVSIVFFGGEPLLNFPAIKEGVLYAEQKARETKKPVFFNVTTNGYLLTPEVAEFVLNHPFNVIVSMDGPKEIHDHNRPFADNSPTYNVVAKNLKHLVEEAKKRGKLHKISVRATVLPEQLNRVYDIYHHIKTEFGVLNVGVELATLSDSVVTKGHIDTYLERR
;
A
#
# COMPACT_ATOMS: atom_id res chain seq x y z
N MET A 1 3.66 -39.71 18.58
CA MET A 1 2.77 -39.22 17.52
C MET A 1 3.44 -39.54 16.20
N ASP A 2 2.78 -40.35 15.37
CA ASP A 2 3.28 -40.66 14.04
C ASP A 2 3.33 -39.38 13.19
N ILE A 3 4.40 -39.25 12.40
CA ILE A 3 4.67 -38.12 11.50
C ILE A 3 3.54 -37.92 10.45
N ASP A 4 2.66 -38.91 10.27
CA ASP A 4 1.61 -38.88 9.24
C ASP A 4 0.40 -38.00 9.57
N ASP A 5 0.03 -37.83 10.84
CA ASP A 5 -1.21 -37.09 11.18
C ASP A 5 -1.01 -35.58 11.38
N THR A 6 0.22 -35.12 11.68
CA THR A 6 0.51 -33.69 11.94
C THR A 6 0.89 -32.89 10.70
N ASN A 7 1.13 -33.54 9.57
CA ASN A 7 1.62 -32.90 8.33
C ASN A 7 0.51 -32.62 7.30
N ARG A 8 -0.77 -32.93 7.62
CA ARG A 8 -1.89 -32.72 6.68
C ARG A 8 -2.11 -31.24 6.33
N ASP A 9 -1.79 -30.33 7.25
CA ASP A 9 -1.95 -28.88 7.09
C ASP A 9 -0.72 -28.21 6.43
N LEU A 10 0.24 -28.99 5.90
CA LEU A 10 1.43 -28.47 5.23
C LEU A 10 1.30 -28.57 3.72
N ASN A 11 1.42 -27.46 3.00
CA ASN A 11 1.50 -27.41 1.54
C ASN A 11 2.90 -27.09 1.06
N CYS A 12 3.36 -27.78 0.01
CA CYS A 12 4.69 -27.56 -0.53
C CYS A 12 4.62 -26.75 -1.83
N ILE A 13 5.50 -25.77 -1.97
CA ILE A 13 5.69 -24.99 -3.20
C ILE A 13 7.15 -25.10 -3.63
N LYS A 14 7.36 -25.37 -4.92
CA LYS A 14 8.67 -25.24 -5.57
C LYS A 14 8.64 -24.00 -6.46
N SER A 15 9.66 -23.16 -6.35
CA SER A 15 9.83 -21.96 -7.19
C SER A 15 11.27 -21.88 -7.69
N GLU A 16 11.52 -20.99 -8.64
CA GLU A 16 12.86 -20.65 -9.13
C GLU A 16 13.11 -19.17 -8.90
N ILE A 17 14.13 -18.85 -8.10
CA ILE A 17 14.50 -17.48 -7.75
C ILE A 17 15.95 -17.26 -8.16
N ALA A 18 16.17 -16.31 -9.07
CA ALA A 18 17.50 -16.00 -9.62
C ALA A 18 18.22 -17.22 -10.25
N GLY A 19 17.46 -18.14 -10.86
CA GLY A 19 18.02 -19.35 -11.50
C GLY A 19 18.27 -20.51 -10.54
N PHE A 20 17.91 -20.39 -9.26
CA PHE A 20 18.09 -21.44 -8.26
C PHE A 20 16.74 -21.97 -7.77
N PRO A 21 16.57 -23.30 -7.65
CA PRO A 21 15.35 -23.88 -7.08
C PRO A 21 15.25 -23.54 -5.60
N LYS A 22 14.06 -23.10 -5.19
CA LYS A 22 13.68 -22.82 -3.81
C LYS A 22 12.45 -23.62 -3.44
N PHE A 23 12.43 -24.14 -2.23
CA PHE A 23 11.35 -24.99 -1.72
C PHE A 23 10.74 -24.33 -0.49
N PHE A 24 9.42 -24.28 -0.46
CA PHE A 24 8.66 -23.64 0.60
C PHE A 24 7.61 -24.59 1.14
N VAL A 25 7.35 -24.47 2.44
CA VAL A 25 6.22 -25.10 3.11
C VAL A 25 5.31 -24.01 3.65
N ILE A 26 4.03 -24.13 3.33
CA ILE A 26 2.94 -23.31 3.85
C ILE A 26 2.23 -24.13 4.92
N HIS A 27 2.22 -23.64 6.15
CA HIS A 27 1.39 -24.21 7.22
C HIS A 27 0.02 -23.53 7.19
N GLU A 28 -0.96 -24.17 6.55
CA GLU A 28 -2.25 -23.59 6.15
C GLU A 28 -2.99 -22.93 7.31
N SER A 29 -3.06 -23.60 8.46
CA SER A 29 -3.78 -23.11 9.65
C SER A 29 -3.19 -21.83 10.24
N SER A 30 -1.90 -21.59 10.01
CA SER A 30 -1.19 -20.40 10.51
C SER A 30 -0.85 -19.36 9.44
N GLY A 31 -0.93 -19.72 8.16
CA GLY A 31 -0.43 -18.90 7.06
C GLY A 31 1.09 -18.70 7.02
N TYR A 32 1.87 -19.35 7.90
CA TYR A 32 3.34 -19.26 7.85
C TYR A 32 3.89 -19.90 6.58
N VAL A 33 4.80 -19.19 5.92
CA VAL A 33 5.58 -19.68 4.78
C VAL A 33 7.03 -19.82 5.22
N VAL A 34 7.57 -21.03 5.14
CA VAL A 34 8.93 -21.37 5.57
C VAL A 34 9.70 -21.87 4.37
N GLU A 35 10.86 -21.27 4.08
CA GLU A 35 11.81 -21.86 3.12
C GLU A 35 12.43 -23.10 3.76
N VAL A 36 12.42 -24.21 3.04
CA VAL A 36 12.91 -25.50 3.52
C VAL A 36 13.96 -26.09 2.58
N GLU A 37 14.72 -27.04 3.11
CA GLU A 37 15.67 -27.82 2.32
C GLU A 37 14.95 -28.83 1.39
N PRO A 38 15.58 -29.24 0.28
CA PRO A 38 15.01 -30.19 -0.69
C PRO A 38 14.53 -31.50 -0.07
N GLU A 39 15.22 -32.00 0.96
CA GLU A 39 14.93 -33.24 1.67
C GLU A 39 13.64 -33.10 2.49
N THR A 40 13.44 -31.92 3.10
CA THR A 40 12.18 -31.61 3.81
C THR A 40 11.02 -31.60 2.82
N TYR A 41 11.21 -30.95 1.66
CA TYR A 41 10.20 -30.91 0.60
C TYR A 41 9.88 -32.30 0.06
N SER A 42 10.90 -33.10 -0.26
CA SER A 42 10.74 -34.46 -0.77
C SER A 42 10.05 -35.37 0.24
N GLY A 43 10.43 -35.28 1.52
CA GLY A 43 9.79 -36.01 2.59
C GLY A 43 8.30 -35.69 2.73
N LEU A 44 7.92 -34.41 2.67
CA LEU A 44 6.50 -34.01 2.73
C LEU A 44 5.71 -34.50 1.52
N GLN A 45 6.29 -34.48 0.31
CA GLN A 45 5.63 -35.02 -0.89
C GLN A 45 5.33 -36.51 -0.73
N LYS A 46 6.30 -37.31 -0.24
CA LYS A 46 6.10 -38.74 0.03
C LYS A 46 4.99 -38.99 1.05
N ILE A 47 4.92 -38.21 2.12
CA ILE A 47 3.83 -38.32 3.11
C ILE A 47 2.48 -38.04 2.43
N LYS A 48 2.38 -36.99 1.62
CA LYS A 48 1.15 -36.64 0.90
C LYS A 48 0.69 -37.70 -0.10
N GLU A 49 1.64 -38.39 -0.72
CA GLU A 49 1.38 -39.47 -1.66
C GLU A 49 1.08 -40.81 -0.96
N GLY A 50 1.08 -40.85 0.38
CA GLY A 50 0.88 -42.08 1.16
C GLY A 50 2.10 -43.01 1.20
N GLU A 51 3.27 -42.50 0.82
CA GLU A 51 4.55 -43.21 0.76
C GLU A 51 5.46 -42.92 1.97
N GLY A 52 4.88 -42.59 3.13
CA GLY A 52 5.62 -42.26 4.36
C GLY A 52 6.54 -43.39 4.86
N ASN A 53 6.28 -44.64 4.46
CA ASN A 53 7.16 -45.77 4.70
C ASN A 53 8.50 -45.69 3.92
N LYS A 54 8.55 -44.96 2.80
CA LYS A 54 9.74 -44.79 1.95
C LYS A 54 10.61 -43.58 2.34
N LEU A 55 10.32 -42.93 3.46
CA LEU A 55 11.13 -41.82 3.95
C LEU A 55 12.53 -42.29 4.37
N THR A 56 13.55 -41.61 3.86
CA THR A 56 14.95 -41.81 4.28
C THR A 56 15.15 -41.32 5.72
N SER A 57 16.24 -41.76 6.35
CA SER A 57 16.61 -41.31 7.70
C SER A 57 16.80 -39.78 7.77
N GLU A 58 17.31 -39.18 6.70
CA GLU A 58 17.53 -37.74 6.57
C GLU A 58 16.22 -36.98 6.42
N GLU A 59 15.33 -37.43 5.54
CA GLU A 59 13.98 -36.86 5.39
C GLU A 59 13.22 -36.89 6.72
N ARG A 60 13.28 -38.02 7.46
CA ARG A 60 12.65 -38.13 8.79
C ARG A 60 13.27 -37.18 9.83
N ALA A 61 14.57 -36.90 9.74
CA ALA A 61 15.22 -35.95 10.64
C ALA A 61 14.76 -34.52 10.35
N LYS A 62 14.75 -34.13 9.06
CA LYS A 62 14.35 -32.81 8.61
C LYS A 62 12.87 -32.50 8.84
N LEU A 63 11.99 -33.48 8.63
CA LEU A 63 10.57 -33.35 8.96
C LEU A 63 10.35 -33.11 10.46
N ARG A 64 11.14 -33.75 11.34
CA ARG A 64 11.09 -33.51 12.78
C ARG A 64 11.59 -32.12 13.16
N GLU A 65 12.64 -31.64 12.51
CA GLU A 65 13.14 -30.28 12.68
C GLU A 65 12.07 -29.25 12.30
N LEU A 66 11.43 -29.42 11.13
CA LEU A 66 10.31 -28.58 10.70
C LEU A 66 9.15 -28.61 11.70
N GLN A 67 8.74 -29.79 12.16
CA GLN A 67 7.66 -29.91 13.14
C GLN A 67 7.99 -29.17 14.44
N ASN A 68 9.23 -29.30 14.94
CA ASN A 68 9.67 -28.61 16.13
C ASN A 68 9.68 -27.08 15.96
N TYR A 69 10.10 -26.60 14.78
CA TYR A 69 10.04 -25.18 14.45
C TYR A 69 8.60 -24.66 14.42
N LEU A 70 7.71 -25.36 13.73
CA LEU A 70 6.29 -24.98 13.64
C LEU A 70 5.60 -24.97 15.01
N ASN A 71 5.92 -25.93 15.89
CA ASN A 71 5.38 -26.00 17.26
C ASN A 71 5.85 -24.84 18.16
N GLN A 72 6.94 -24.16 17.81
CA GLN A 72 7.43 -22.97 18.52
C GLN A 72 6.83 -21.67 17.99
N LEU A 73 6.20 -21.71 16.81
CA LEU A 73 5.54 -20.53 16.28
C LEU A 73 4.35 -20.19 17.19
N PRO A 74 4.16 -18.91 17.52
CA PRO A 74 3.02 -18.51 18.31
C PRO A 74 1.76 -18.97 17.55
N PRO A 75 0.79 -19.62 18.22
CA PRO A 75 -0.46 -19.94 17.54
C PRO A 75 -1.01 -18.64 16.98
N LEU A 76 -1.55 -18.67 15.75
CA LEU A 76 -2.51 -17.66 15.34
C LEU A 76 -3.79 -17.89 16.16
N ASN A 77 -3.72 -17.64 17.46
CA ASN A 77 -4.87 -17.30 18.27
C ASN A 77 -5.27 -15.89 17.86
N LEU A 78 -5.77 -15.77 16.64
CA LEU A 78 -6.69 -14.71 16.31
C LEU A 78 -7.92 -15.05 17.17
N GLU A 79 -8.13 -14.34 18.28
CA GLU A 79 -9.47 -14.27 18.86
C GLU A 79 -10.36 -13.66 17.79
N TYR A 80 -10.89 -14.52 16.93
CA TYR A 80 -11.75 -14.16 15.83
C TYR A 80 -13.06 -13.72 16.46
N ASN A 81 -13.23 -12.40 16.59
CA ASN A 81 -14.49 -11.83 16.99
C ASN A 81 -15.46 -12.00 15.81
N GLU A 82 -16.35 -13.00 15.88
CA GLU A 82 -17.30 -13.32 14.81
C GLU A 82 -18.22 -12.14 14.43
N ASP A 83 -18.40 -11.17 15.33
CA ASP A 83 -19.28 -10.02 15.09
C ASP A 83 -18.61 -8.91 14.26
N TYR A 84 -17.28 -8.75 14.32
CA TYR A 84 -16.59 -7.57 13.73
C TYR A 84 -15.19 -7.82 13.10
N GLY A 85 -14.62 -9.02 13.19
CA GLY A 85 -13.25 -9.29 12.74
C GLY A 85 -12.19 -8.43 13.46
N PHE A 86 -11.03 -8.22 12.84
CA PHE A 86 -9.98 -7.33 13.37
C PHE A 86 -9.70 -6.16 12.42
N LEU A 87 -9.56 -4.95 12.97
CA LEU A 87 -9.27 -3.76 12.19
C LEU A 87 -7.79 -3.71 11.82
N LEU A 88 -7.46 -3.69 10.53
CA LEU A 88 -6.06 -3.56 10.06
C LEU A 88 -5.57 -2.11 10.00
N GLY A 89 -6.48 -1.14 9.98
CA GLY A 89 -6.15 0.26 9.79
C GLY A 89 -7.36 1.12 9.49
N GLY A 90 -7.13 2.42 9.29
CA GLY A 90 -8.19 3.38 8.98
C GLY A 90 -7.71 4.60 8.21
N SER A 91 -8.62 5.16 7.40
CA SER A 91 -8.42 6.42 6.70
C SER A 91 -8.95 7.59 7.54
N ILE A 92 -8.08 8.54 7.83
CA ILE A 92 -8.38 9.75 8.61
C ILE A 92 -8.40 10.95 7.66
N ASN A 93 -9.59 11.50 7.41
CA ASN A 93 -9.75 12.72 6.62
C ASN A 93 -9.37 13.94 7.46
N VAL A 94 -8.12 14.37 7.38
CA VAL A 94 -7.59 15.50 8.17
C VAL A 94 -7.99 16.87 7.62
N SER A 95 -8.51 16.91 6.39
CA SER A 95 -8.94 18.12 5.69
C SER A 95 -10.18 17.85 4.85
N GLN A 96 -11.20 18.69 4.98
CA GLN A 96 -12.35 18.75 4.07
C GLN A 96 -12.21 19.85 3.01
N ALA A 97 -10.99 20.37 2.82
CA ALA A 97 -10.66 21.36 1.81
C ALA A 97 -9.57 20.83 0.87
N CYS A 98 -9.51 21.36 -0.34
CA CYS A 98 -8.44 21.14 -1.30
C CYS A 98 -8.06 22.47 -1.96
N ASN A 99 -6.78 22.63 -2.29
CA ASN A 99 -6.28 23.77 -3.04
C ASN A 99 -6.43 23.58 -4.57
N PHE A 100 -6.83 22.40 -5.04
CA PHE A 100 -7.08 22.10 -6.47
C PHE A 100 -8.59 21.93 -6.74
N SER A 101 -8.96 21.97 -8.01
CA SER A 101 -10.32 21.78 -8.50
C SER A 101 -10.38 20.70 -9.58
N CYS A 102 -9.84 19.50 -9.29
CA CYS A 102 -9.71 18.43 -10.28
C CYS A 102 -11.06 18.07 -10.91
N VAL A 103 -11.06 17.85 -12.22
CA VAL A 103 -12.27 17.68 -13.04
C VAL A 103 -13.03 16.38 -12.75
N TYR A 104 -12.30 15.35 -12.30
CA TYR A 104 -12.84 14.04 -11.92
C TYR A 104 -13.04 13.85 -10.40
N CYS A 105 -12.88 14.92 -9.61
CA CYS A 105 -12.83 14.77 -8.16
C CYS A 105 -14.19 14.32 -7.59
N TYR A 106 -14.23 13.08 -7.08
CA TYR A 106 -15.42 12.54 -6.42
C TYR A 106 -15.86 13.35 -5.18
N ALA A 107 -14.92 14.05 -4.55
CA ALA A 107 -15.15 14.88 -3.37
C ALA A 107 -15.63 16.30 -3.72
N ASN A 108 -16.26 16.50 -4.88
CA ASN A 108 -16.69 17.81 -5.40
C ASN A 108 -15.58 18.87 -5.27
N LYS A 109 -14.49 18.67 -6.01
CA LYS A 109 -13.30 19.55 -5.98
C LYS A 109 -12.68 19.65 -4.56
N GLY A 110 -12.79 18.57 -3.79
CA GLY A 110 -12.22 18.41 -2.46
C GLY A 110 -12.99 19.09 -1.32
N THR A 111 -14.17 19.65 -1.58
CA THR A 111 -15.02 20.33 -0.58
C THR A 111 -16.09 19.45 0.04
N TYR A 112 -16.34 18.26 -0.52
CA TYR A 112 -17.41 17.34 -0.10
C TYR A 112 -18.79 18.01 -0.06
N THR A 113 -19.04 18.95 -0.99
CA THR A 113 -20.25 19.78 -1.07
C THR A 113 -20.56 20.58 0.19
N LEU A 114 -19.55 20.83 1.04
CA LEU A 114 -19.70 21.60 2.27
C LEU A 114 -19.54 23.10 2.00
N GLU A 115 -20.45 23.90 2.57
CA GLU A 115 -20.33 25.37 2.56
C GLU A 115 -19.14 25.87 3.38
N LYS A 116 -18.75 25.13 4.42
CA LYS A 116 -17.65 25.47 5.32
C LYS A 116 -16.74 24.26 5.54
N PRO A 117 -15.77 24.03 4.63
CA PRO A 117 -14.70 23.05 4.82
C PRO A 117 -14.00 23.23 6.17
N LYS A 118 -13.75 22.12 6.88
CA LYS A 118 -13.07 22.12 8.18
C LYS A 118 -11.76 21.34 8.12
N LEU A 119 -10.86 21.70 9.01
CA LEU A 119 -9.63 20.96 9.29
C LEU A 119 -9.81 20.22 10.62
N MET A 120 -9.33 18.98 10.68
CA MET A 120 -9.35 18.19 11.90
C MET A 120 -8.43 18.81 12.96
N ASP A 121 -8.92 18.95 14.19
CA ASP A 121 -8.09 19.41 15.30
C ASP A 121 -7.23 18.28 15.90
N LYS A 122 -6.29 18.69 16.75
CA LYS A 122 -5.32 17.79 17.40
C LYS A 122 -5.95 16.81 18.37
N GLU A 123 -7.04 17.17 19.03
CA GLU A 123 -7.69 16.28 20.00
C GLU A 123 -8.42 15.15 19.28
N THR A 124 -9.11 15.49 18.18
CA THR A 124 -9.86 14.56 17.34
C THR A 124 -8.93 13.53 16.71
N ILE A 125 -7.77 13.95 16.18
CA ILE A 125 -6.83 12.99 15.58
C ILE A 125 -6.24 12.02 16.61
N ARG A 126 -5.96 12.49 17.84
CA ARG A 126 -5.51 11.62 18.94
C ARG A 126 -6.56 10.59 19.32
N LYS A 127 -7.83 11.00 19.46
CA LYS A 127 -8.95 10.08 19.74
C LYS A 127 -9.13 9.04 18.62
N ALA A 128 -8.98 9.45 17.36
CA ALA A 128 -9.02 8.51 16.24
C ALA A 128 -7.89 7.48 16.32
N ILE A 129 -6.67 7.92 16.65
CA ILE A 129 -5.52 7.03 16.83
C ILE A 129 -5.73 6.07 18.01
N ASP A 130 -6.23 6.55 19.15
CA ASP A 130 -6.57 5.71 20.31
C ASP A 130 -7.53 4.58 19.91
N PHE A 131 -8.61 4.92 19.20
CA PHE A 131 -9.57 3.96 18.70
C PHE A 131 -8.93 2.93 17.77
N LEU A 132 -8.08 3.36 16.83
CA LEU A 132 -7.41 2.43 15.91
C LEU A 132 -6.47 1.48 16.66
N PHE A 133 -5.67 1.97 17.61
CA PHE A 133 -4.78 1.12 18.41
C PHE A 133 -5.54 0.14 19.32
N GLU A 134 -6.73 0.52 19.79
CA GLU A 134 -7.61 -0.35 20.57
C GLU A 134 -8.15 -1.51 19.69
N LYS A 135 -8.61 -1.20 18.48
CA LYS A 135 -9.26 -2.18 17.59
C LYS A 135 -8.32 -2.96 16.68
N SER A 136 -7.05 -2.56 16.60
CA SER A 136 -6.01 -3.22 15.79
C SER A 136 -5.06 -4.04 16.68
N PRO A 137 -5.27 -5.35 16.86
CA PRO A 137 -4.46 -6.17 17.78
C PRO A 137 -3.00 -6.37 17.34
N TYR A 138 -2.72 -6.46 16.03
CA TYR A 138 -1.41 -6.88 15.52
C TYR A 138 -0.55 -5.75 14.94
N GLY A 139 -1.10 -4.54 14.82
CA GLY A 139 -0.47 -3.43 14.12
C GLY A 139 -1.50 -2.58 13.39
N VAL A 140 -1.17 -1.33 13.13
CA VAL A 140 -2.12 -0.35 12.57
C VAL A 140 -1.56 0.34 11.34
N SER A 141 -2.35 0.36 10.26
CA SER A 141 -2.10 1.19 9.10
C SER A 141 -2.97 2.44 9.14
N ILE A 142 -2.37 3.63 9.20
CA ILE A 142 -3.08 4.91 9.24
C ILE A 142 -2.90 5.60 7.89
N VAL A 143 -4.01 5.89 7.22
CA VAL A 143 -4.02 6.62 5.95
C VAL A 143 -4.48 8.05 6.19
N PHE A 144 -3.60 9.03 6.02
CA PHE A 144 -3.98 10.44 6.03
C PHE A 144 -4.55 10.83 4.67
N PHE A 145 -5.80 11.27 4.69
CA PHE A 145 -6.58 11.57 3.48
C PHE A 145 -7.41 12.85 3.67
N GLY A 146 -8.33 13.12 2.75
CA GLY A 146 -9.18 14.31 2.75
C GLY A 146 -9.30 14.89 1.34
N GLY A 147 -9.60 16.19 1.26
CA GLY A 147 -9.46 16.95 0.01
C GLY A 147 -7.99 17.02 -0.40
N GLU A 148 -7.21 17.83 0.31
CA GLU A 148 -5.75 17.79 0.32
C GLU A 148 -5.26 17.66 1.77
N PRO A 149 -4.67 16.52 2.18
CA PRO A 149 -4.26 16.30 3.57
C PRO A 149 -3.16 17.25 4.03
N LEU A 150 -2.23 17.67 3.14
CA LEU A 150 -1.12 18.54 3.53
C LEU A 150 -1.56 19.98 3.87
N LEU A 151 -2.80 20.39 3.56
CA LEU A 151 -3.38 21.62 4.10
C LEU A 151 -3.45 21.61 5.64
N ASN A 152 -3.49 20.41 6.24
CA ASN A 152 -3.47 20.22 7.68
C ASN A 152 -2.24 19.41 8.13
N PHE A 153 -1.08 19.73 7.56
CA PHE A 153 0.18 19.13 7.97
C PHE A 153 0.45 19.19 9.49
N PRO A 154 0.06 20.23 10.26
CA PRO A 154 0.18 20.22 11.71
C PRO A 154 -0.57 19.06 12.40
N ALA A 155 -1.77 18.70 11.94
CA ALA A 155 -2.49 17.56 12.48
C ALA A 155 -1.84 16.23 12.08
N ILE A 156 -1.31 16.12 10.86
CA ILE A 156 -0.54 14.93 10.43
C ILE A 156 0.68 14.73 11.33
N LYS A 157 1.47 15.79 11.60
CA LYS A 157 2.62 15.70 12.51
C LYS A 157 2.22 15.23 13.89
N GLU A 158 1.16 15.84 14.44
CA GLU A 158 0.61 15.46 15.74
C GLU A 158 0.22 13.97 15.77
N GLY A 159 -0.53 13.53 14.76
CA GLY A 159 -0.99 12.15 14.67
C GLY A 159 0.15 11.14 14.52
N VAL A 160 1.15 11.44 13.68
CA VAL A 160 2.32 10.56 13.50
C VAL A 160 3.10 10.39 14.79
N LEU A 161 3.44 11.50 15.46
CA LEU A 161 4.22 11.46 16.69
C LEU A 161 3.47 10.73 17.81
N TYR A 162 2.16 10.99 17.92
CA TYR A 162 1.31 10.31 18.91
C TYR A 162 1.15 8.82 18.60
N ALA A 163 0.92 8.44 17.34
CA ALA A 163 0.80 7.05 16.94
C ALA A 163 2.10 6.26 17.13
N GLU A 164 3.27 6.85 16.86
CA GLU A 164 4.57 6.22 17.16
C GLU A 164 4.79 6.05 18.67
N GLN A 165 4.30 6.98 19.49
CA GLN A 165 4.28 6.80 20.95
C GLN A 165 3.41 5.60 21.34
N LYS A 166 2.17 5.52 20.86
CA LYS A 166 1.25 4.40 21.12
C LYS A 166 1.82 3.06 20.63
N ALA A 167 2.51 3.06 19.49
CA ALA A 167 3.20 1.90 18.96
C ALA A 167 4.26 1.36 19.92
N ARG A 168 5.06 2.25 20.52
CA ARG A 168 6.07 1.86 21.54
C ARG A 168 5.42 1.33 22.82
N GLU A 169 4.35 1.97 23.29
CA GLU A 169 3.64 1.58 24.52
C GLU A 169 2.95 0.21 24.37
N THR A 170 2.33 -0.03 23.21
CA THR A 170 1.56 -1.25 22.95
C THR A 170 2.37 -2.37 22.29
N LYS A 171 3.61 -2.08 21.88
CA LYS A 171 4.47 -2.95 21.07
C LYS A 171 3.83 -3.40 19.75
N LYS A 172 2.93 -2.58 19.21
CA LYS A 172 2.27 -2.80 17.92
C LYS A 172 2.94 -1.93 16.85
N PRO A 173 3.28 -2.49 15.67
CA PRO A 173 3.84 -1.67 14.59
C PRO A 173 2.80 -0.69 14.05
N VAL A 174 3.27 0.47 13.58
CA VAL A 174 2.45 1.46 12.88
C VAL A 174 3.06 1.80 11.53
N PHE A 175 2.20 1.91 10.53
CA PHE A 175 2.56 2.35 9.19
C PHE A 175 1.67 3.52 8.78
N PHE A 176 2.27 4.49 8.08
CA PHE A 176 1.54 5.66 7.62
C PHE A 176 1.43 5.64 6.09
N ASN A 177 0.31 6.13 5.58
CA ASN A 177 0.14 6.39 4.16
C ASN A 177 -0.41 7.80 4.00
N VAL A 178 0.02 8.51 2.96
CA VAL A 178 -0.58 9.80 2.59
C VAL A 178 -0.73 9.87 1.09
N THR A 179 -1.90 10.31 0.63
CA THR A 179 -2.16 10.63 -0.77
C THR A 179 -2.30 12.13 -0.90
N THR A 180 -1.41 12.77 -1.65
CA THR A 180 -1.38 14.24 -1.80
C THR A 180 -1.32 14.63 -3.27
N ASN A 181 -1.92 15.77 -3.61
CA ASN A 181 -1.78 16.43 -4.91
C ASN A 181 -0.35 16.93 -5.18
N GLY A 182 0.52 16.91 -4.18
CA GLY A 182 1.94 17.19 -4.29
C GLY A 182 2.31 18.67 -4.34
N TYR A 183 1.33 19.57 -4.37
CA TYR A 183 1.59 21.01 -4.40
C TYR A 183 2.24 21.52 -3.12
N LEU A 184 1.83 20.95 -1.97
CA LEU A 184 2.33 21.30 -0.64
C LEU A 184 3.44 20.36 -0.15
N LEU A 185 4.00 19.50 -1.01
CA LEU A 185 5.18 18.67 -0.71
C LEU A 185 6.46 19.53 -0.66
N THR A 186 6.53 20.41 0.32
CA THR A 186 7.72 21.24 0.57
C THR A 186 8.89 20.36 1.05
N PRO A 187 10.14 20.87 1.04
CA PRO A 187 11.28 20.18 1.61
C PRO A 187 11.07 19.76 3.08
N GLU A 188 10.36 20.58 3.86
CA GLU A 188 10.01 20.24 5.26
C GLU A 188 9.07 19.02 5.34
N VAL A 189 8.06 18.96 4.47
CA VAL A 189 7.15 17.81 4.41
C VAL A 189 7.90 16.57 3.93
N ALA A 190 8.74 16.70 2.91
CA ALA A 190 9.56 15.61 2.39
C ALA A 190 10.50 15.04 3.46
N GLU A 191 11.20 15.91 4.20
CA GLU A 191 12.04 15.51 5.34
C GLU A 191 11.23 14.72 6.38
N PHE A 192 10.06 15.24 6.76
CA PHE A 192 9.20 14.61 7.75
C PHE A 192 8.74 13.22 7.30
N VAL A 193 8.11 13.10 6.12
CA VAL A 193 7.59 11.80 5.66
C VAL A 193 8.71 10.79 5.42
N LEU A 194 9.91 11.23 5.02
CA LEU A 194 11.06 10.36 4.84
C LEU A 194 11.72 9.93 6.14
N ASN A 195 11.46 10.60 7.27
CA ASN A 195 11.97 10.20 8.59
C ASN A 195 11.03 9.27 9.35
N HIS A 196 9.77 9.19 8.92
CA HIS A 196 8.74 8.34 9.52
C HIS A 196 8.37 7.14 8.60
N PRO A 197 7.66 6.10 9.08
CA PRO A 197 7.32 4.92 8.29
C PRO A 197 6.15 5.16 7.30
N PHE A 198 6.31 6.18 6.43
CA PHE A 198 5.34 6.52 5.39
C PHE A 198 5.52 5.69 4.12
N ASN A 199 4.40 5.37 3.47
CA ASN A 199 4.31 5.32 2.02
C ASN A 199 3.63 6.61 1.53
N VAL A 200 4.21 7.27 0.52
CA VAL A 200 3.72 8.53 -0.04
C VAL A 200 3.22 8.28 -1.45
N ILE A 201 1.94 8.60 -1.70
CA ILE A 201 1.33 8.54 -3.01
C ILE A 201 1.16 9.98 -3.52
N VAL A 202 1.90 10.32 -4.57
CA VAL A 202 1.79 11.63 -5.22
C VAL A 202 0.89 11.52 -6.43
N SER A 203 -0.11 12.39 -6.46
CA SER A 203 -1.08 12.50 -7.54
C SER A 203 -0.50 13.27 -8.73
N MET A 204 -0.21 12.57 -9.84
CA MET A 204 0.37 13.15 -11.07
C MET A 204 -0.15 12.39 -12.29
N ASP A 205 -0.89 13.08 -13.16
CA ASP A 205 -1.60 12.44 -14.28
C ASP A 205 -0.79 12.33 -15.58
N GLY A 206 0.53 12.55 -15.52
CA GLY A 206 1.42 12.41 -16.67
C GLY A 206 1.86 13.75 -17.27
N PRO A 207 2.01 13.84 -18.61
CA PRO A 207 2.45 15.04 -19.30
C PRO A 207 1.72 16.31 -18.87
N LYS A 208 2.42 17.45 -18.96
CA LYS A 208 1.95 18.75 -18.47
C LYS A 208 0.54 19.09 -18.96
N GLU A 209 0.25 18.87 -20.23
CA GLU A 209 -1.04 19.18 -20.83
C GLU A 209 -2.19 18.34 -20.25
N ILE A 210 -1.92 17.08 -19.91
CA ILE A 210 -2.90 16.17 -19.29
C ILE A 210 -3.07 16.56 -17.82
N HIS A 211 -1.98 16.76 -17.09
CA HIS A 211 -2.03 17.10 -15.67
C HIS A 211 -2.74 18.44 -15.43
N ASP A 212 -2.39 19.49 -16.17
CA ASP A 212 -2.98 20.82 -15.99
C ASP A 212 -4.46 20.84 -16.39
N HIS A 213 -4.87 20.05 -17.38
CA HIS A 213 -6.28 19.87 -17.74
C HIS A 213 -7.05 19.16 -16.62
N ASN A 214 -6.49 18.07 -16.09
CA ASN A 214 -7.16 17.22 -15.12
C ASN A 214 -7.22 17.82 -13.71
N ARG A 215 -6.14 18.52 -13.30
CA ARG A 215 -5.87 18.95 -11.94
C ARG A 215 -5.61 20.47 -11.84
N PRO A 216 -6.48 21.33 -12.39
CA PRO A 216 -6.25 22.76 -12.32
C PRO A 216 -6.55 23.32 -10.93
N PHE A 217 -6.17 24.57 -10.70
CA PHE A 217 -6.73 25.39 -9.63
C PHE A 217 -8.20 25.74 -9.88
N ALA A 218 -8.87 26.30 -8.88
CA ALA A 218 -10.27 26.74 -9.00
C ALA A 218 -10.50 27.83 -10.06
N ASP A 219 -9.46 28.61 -10.36
CA ASP A 219 -9.44 29.62 -11.43
C ASP A 219 -8.97 29.07 -12.79
N ASN A 220 -8.85 27.74 -12.92
CA ASN A 220 -8.32 27.02 -14.07
C ASN A 220 -6.82 27.23 -14.35
N SER A 221 -6.05 27.85 -13.46
CA SER A 221 -4.61 28.00 -13.64
C SER A 221 -3.86 26.66 -13.47
N PRO A 222 -2.70 26.49 -14.14
CA PRO A 222 -1.97 25.21 -14.18
C PRO A 222 -1.24 24.91 -12.87
N THR A 223 -1.06 23.61 -12.57
CA THR A 223 -0.49 23.11 -11.31
C THR A 223 0.78 22.27 -11.51
N TYR A 224 0.98 21.70 -12.71
CA TYR A 224 2.02 20.72 -13.00
C TYR A 224 3.41 21.15 -12.58
N ASN A 225 3.82 22.38 -12.89
CA ASN A 225 5.21 22.81 -12.68
C ASN A 225 5.63 22.74 -11.20
N VAL A 226 4.72 23.11 -10.28
CA VAL A 226 5.00 23.06 -8.84
C VAL A 226 5.00 21.62 -8.36
N VAL A 227 4.02 20.82 -8.76
CA VAL A 227 3.93 19.40 -8.39
C VAL A 227 5.14 18.63 -8.89
N ALA A 228 5.55 18.83 -10.15
CA ALA A 228 6.70 18.19 -10.77
C ALA A 228 8.00 18.55 -10.03
N LYS A 229 8.21 19.83 -9.68
CA LYS A 229 9.37 20.28 -8.90
C LYS A 229 9.42 19.59 -7.53
N ASN A 230 8.30 19.57 -6.81
CA ASN A 230 8.23 18.98 -5.48
C ASN A 230 8.41 17.46 -5.51
N LEU A 231 7.80 16.78 -6.50
CA LEU A 231 7.95 15.35 -6.70
C LEU A 231 9.40 14.97 -7.00
N LYS A 232 10.08 15.71 -7.89
CA LYS A 232 11.52 15.49 -8.17
C LYS A 232 12.35 15.61 -6.89
N HIS A 233 12.12 16.66 -6.11
CA HIS A 233 12.81 16.83 -4.84
C HIS A 233 12.58 15.65 -3.88
N LEU A 234 11.32 15.22 -3.71
CA LEU A 234 10.99 14.06 -2.87
C LEU A 234 11.67 12.78 -3.35
N VAL A 235 11.66 12.51 -4.65
CA VAL A 235 12.31 11.33 -5.24
C VAL A 235 13.83 11.36 -5.02
N GLU A 236 14.47 12.50 -5.26
CA GLU A 236 15.91 12.65 -5.08
C GLU A 236 16.31 12.37 -3.63
N GLU A 237 15.59 12.95 -2.67
CA GLU A 237 15.82 12.71 -1.24
C GLU A 237 15.52 11.26 -0.83
N ALA A 238 14.42 10.68 -1.33
CA ALA A 238 14.09 9.28 -1.09
C ALA A 238 15.16 8.33 -1.63
N LYS A 239 15.72 8.62 -2.82
CA LYS A 239 16.79 7.84 -3.43
C LYS A 239 18.07 7.89 -2.60
N LYS A 240 18.48 9.08 -2.13
CA LYS A 240 19.64 9.25 -1.23
C LYS A 240 19.51 8.42 0.06
N ARG A 241 18.28 8.20 0.54
CA ARG A 241 17.98 7.46 1.77
C ARG A 241 17.62 5.98 1.56
N GLY A 242 17.68 5.47 0.33
CA GLY A 242 17.25 4.09 0.01
C GLY A 242 15.74 3.84 0.18
N LYS A 243 14.93 4.90 0.25
CA LYS A 243 13.48 4.87 0.49
C LYS A 243 12.65 5.08 -0.79
N LEU A 244 13.26 4.99 -1.97
CA LEU A 244 12.55 5.19 -3.24
C LEU A 244 11.34 4.25 -3.41
N HIS A 245 11.39 3.03 -2.86
CA HIS A 245 10.29 2.06 -2.86
C HIS A 245 9.06 2.49 -2.03
N LYS A 246 9.20 3.53 -1.20
CA LYS A 246 8.11 4.14 -0.40
C LYS A 246 7.38 5.27 -1.13
N ILE A 247 7.88 5.69 -2.30
CA ILE A 247 7.29 6.75 -3.10
C ILE A 247 6.60 6.15 -4.31
N SER A 248 5.32 6.43 -4.44
CA SER A 248 4.48 5.98 -5.55
C SER A 248 3.85 7.19 -6.23
N VAL A 249 3.63 7.09 -7.53
CA VAL A 249 2.81 8.05 -8.27
C VAL A 249 1.51 7.38 -8.68
N ARG A 250 0.40 8.10 -8.52
CA ARG A 250 -0.91 7.67 -9.01
C ARG A 250 -1.42 8.66 -10.04
N ALA A 251 -1.71 8.16 -11.23
CA ALA A 251 -2.36 8.90 -12.30
C ALA A 251 -3.83 8.50 -12.39
N THR A 252 -4.69 9.49 -12.61
CA THR A 252 -6.08 9.25 -13.00
C THR A 252 -6.25 9.56 -14.48
N VAL A 253 -6.81 8.60 -15.22
CA VAL A 253 -6.99 8.67 -16.68
C VAL A 253 -8.47 8.84 -16.97
N LEU A 254 -8.81 9.92 -17.67
CA LEU A 254 -10.17 10.15 -18.14
C LEU A 254 -10.51 9.26 -19.35
N PRO A 255 -11.80 8.96 -19.62
CA PRO A 255 -12.20 8.13 -20.76
C PRO A 255 -11.60 8.59 -22.10
N GLU A 256 -11.58 9.90 -22.37
CA GLU A 256 -11.00 10.50 -23.58
C GLU A 256 -9.47 10.44 -23.64
N GLN A 257 -8.80 10.05 -22.55
CA GLN A 257 -7.35 9.93 -22.43
C GLN A 257 -6.86 8.48 -22.47
N LEU A 258 -7.75 7.50 -22.68
CA LEU A 258 -7.37 6.07 -22.67
C LEU A 258 -6.27 5.74 -23.69
N ASN A 259 -6.27 6.39 -24.86
CA ASN A 259 -5.20 6.26 -25.87
C ASN A 259 -3.83 6.82 -25.43
N ARG A 260 -3.75 7.50 -24.28
CA ARG A 260 -2.54 8.13 -23.73
C ARG A 260 -1.99 7.41 -22.50
N VAL A 261 -2.55 6.27 -22.07
CA VAL A 261 -2.11 5.55 -20.86
C VAL A 261 -0.62 5.25 -20.87
N TYR A 262 -0.07 4.82 -22.02
CA TYR A 262 1.37 4.56 -22.13
C TYR A 262 2.20 5.84 -22.01
N ASP A 263 1.78 6.94 -22.64
CA ASP A 263 2.48 8.22 -22.55
C ASP A 263 2.48 8.76 -21.12
N ILE A 264 1.36 8.61 -20.40
CA ILE A 264 1.21 8.98 -18.99
C ILE A 264 2.21 8.19 -18.14
N TYR A 265 2.19 6.86 -18.25
CA TYR A 265 3.13 5.99 -17.53
C TYR A 265 4.58 6.33 -17.88
N HIS A 266 4.89 6.42 -19.18
CA HIS A 266 6.24 6.68 -19.67
C HIS A 266 6.76 8.01 -19.16
N HIS A 267 5.97 9.09 -19.28
CA HIS A 267 6.32 10.40 -18.75
C HIS A 267 6.63 10.34 -17.25
N ILE A 268 5.77 9.70 -16.45
CA ILE A 268 5.98 9.61 -15.00
C ILE A 268 7.29 8.88 -14.68
N LYS A 269 7.57 7.77 -15.38
CA LYS A 269 8.79 6.99 -15.19
C LYS A 269 10.04 7.75 -15.60
N THR A 270 10.04 8.40 -16.77
CA THR A 270 11.24 9.06 -17.30
C THR A 270 11.51 10.41 -16.64
N GLU A 271 10.46 11.18 -16.34
CA GLU A 271 10.60 12.52 -15.76
C GLU A 271 10.92 12.50 -14.27
N PHE A 272 10.37 11.51 -13.53
CA PHE A 272 10.49 11.46 -12.07
C PHE A 272 11.27 10.26 -11.54
N GLY A 273 11.56 9.23 -12.34
CA GLY A 273 12.38 8.10 -11.90
C GLY A 273 11.79 7.26 -10.76
N VAL A 274 10.48 7.35 -10.52
CA VAL A 274 9.78 6.57 -9.48
C VAL A 274 9.75 5.08 -9.81
N LEU A 275 9.71 4.21 -8.79
CA LEU A 275 9.60 2.76 -8.99
C LEU A 275 8.16 2.34 -9.28
N ASN A 276 7.22 2.82 -8.47
CA ASN A 276 5.83 2.42 -8.47
C ASN A 276 4.95 3.48 -9.16
N VAL A 277 4.22 3.07 -10.20
CA VAL A 277 3.24 3.91 -10.89
C VAL A 277 1.92 3.16 -10.94
N GLY A 278 0.90 3.73 -10.30
CA GLY A 278 -0.49 3.28 -10.41
C GLY A 278 -1.23 4.12 -11.45
N VAL A 279 -2.01 3.48 -12.31
CA VAL A 279 -2.89 4.14 -13.27
C VAL A 279 -4.30 3.66 -13.00
N GLU A 280 -5.21 4.59 -12.75
CA GLU A 280 -6.61 4.29 -12.50
C GLU A 280 -7.51 5.05 -13.47
N LEU A 281 -8.57 4.38 -13.92
CA LEU A 281 -9.52 4.95 -14.85
C LEU A 281 -10.60 5.68 -14.06
N ALA A 282 -10.85 6.95 -14.39
CA ALA A 282 -11.98 7.68 -13.83
C ALA A 282 -13.28 7.20 -14.46
N THR A 283 -14.28 6.91 -13.62
CA THR A 283 -15.68 6.85 -14.01
C THR A 283 -16.33 8.17 -13.60
N LEU A 284 -16.73 9.00 -14.55
CA LEU A 284 -17.51 10.20 -14.27
C LEU A 284 -19.00 9.84 -14.25
N SER A 285 -19.84 10.64 -13.58
CA SER A 285 -21.29 10.37 -13.48
C SER A 285 -21.96 10.16 -14.85
N ASP A 286 -21.40 10.78 -15.89
CA ASP A 286 -21.96 10.82 -17.24
C ASP A 286 -21.10 10.02 -18.25
N SER A 287 -19.99 9.41 -17.82
CA SER A 287 -19.12 8.61 -18.68
C SER A 287 -18.48 7.43 -17.94
N VAL A 288 -18.90 6.23 -18.34
CA VAL A 288 -18.26 4.97 -17.95
C VAL A 288 -17.34 4.53 -19.09
N VAL A 289 -16.18 3.95 -18.75
CA VAL A 289 -15.32 3.31 -19.75
C VAL A 289 -16.11 2.18 -20.43
N THR A 290 -16.17 2.19 -21.76
CA THR A 290 -16.96 1.23 -22.54
C THR A 290 -16.04 0.34 -23.34
N LYS A 291 -16.57 -0.78 -23.86
CA LYS A 291 -15.83 -1.65 -24.78
C LYS A 291 -15.27 -0.87 -25.97
N GLY A 292 -16.04 0.05 -26.57
CA GLY A 292 -15.57 0.85 -27.71
C GLY A 292 -14.39 1.77 -27.37
N HIS A 293 -14.32 2.29 -26.14
CA HIS A 293 -13.16 3.05 -25.69
C HIS A 293 -11.89 2.16 -25.60
N ILE A 294 -12.04 0.91 -25.18
CA ILE A 294 -10.93 -0.07 -25.13
C ILE A 294 -10.53 -0.55 -26.53
N ASP A 295 -11.49 -0.81 -27.41
CA ASP A 295 -11.22 -1.23 -28.79
C ASP A 295 -10.43 -0.14 -29.54
N THR A 296 -10.80 1.14 -29.36
CA THR A 296 -10.05 2.29 -29.90
C THR A 296 -8.59 2.35 -29.39
N TYR A 297 -8.34 1.94 -28.15
CA TYR A 297 -6.99 1.85 -27.58
C TYR A 297 -6.18 0.72 -28.24
N LEU A 298 -6.81 -0.45 -28.45
CA LEU A 298 -6.15 -1.65 -28.97
C LEU A 298 -5.87 -1.56 -30.47
N GLU A 299 -6.71 -0.89 -31.25
CA GLU A 299 -6.56 -0.74 -32.71
C GLU A 299 -5.40 0.19 -33.12
N ARG A 300 -4.87 1.00 -32.19
CA ARG A 300 -3.77 1.95 -32.45
C ARG A 300 -2.38 1.42 -32.04
N ARG A 301 -2.26 0.13 -31.70
CA ARG A 301 -0.99 -0.56 -31.43
C ARG A 301 -0.36 -1.14 -32.69
#